data_AF-A0A9X4EAS1-F1
#
_entry.id   AF-A0A9X4EAS1-F1
#
_cell.length_a   1.000
_cell.length_b   1.000
_cell.length_c   1.000
_cell.angle_alpha   90.00
_cell.angle_beta   90.00
_cell.angle_gamma   90.00
#
_symmetry.space_group_name_H-M   'P 1'
#
loop_
_entity.id
_entity.type
_entity.pdbx_description
1 polymer ?
#
loop_
_entity_poly.entity_id
_entity_poly.type
_entity_poly.pdbx_seq_one_letter_code
_entity_poly.pdbx_strand_id
1 'polypeptide(L)'
;MPLEIKDWISAAAIFASAIVASVGWVMAARKDRKHHIFQKRLERRLSMLDDVIQAVVPLMNYRVPFEQDKDLPEKLAKARLSVQLYGYMAERTRYEALVEALESADWPKTKDALNELVPIIRRNLREEMGYSYSDFE
;
A
#
# COMPACT_ATOMS: atom_id res chain seq x y z
N MET A 1 29.79 -17.01 -56.83
CA MET A 1 30.39 -16.83 -55.50
C MET A 1 29.46 -17.48 -54.50
N PRO A 2 29.83 -18.66 -53.93
CA PRO A 2 28.99 -19.28 -52.92
C PRO A 2 29.06 -18.40 -51.67
N LEU A 3 27.94 -17.81 -51.28
CA LEU A 3 27.79 -17.16 -49.98
C LEU A 3 28.14 -18.21 -48.91
N GLU A 4 29.26 -17.98 -48.21
CA GLU A 4 29.80 -18.93 -47.25
C GLU A 4 28.77 -19.14 -46.13
N ILE A 5 28.47 -20.40 -45.83
CA ILE A 5 27.59 -20.81 -44.72
C ILE A 5 27.99 -20.12 -43.40
N LYS A 6 29.27 -19.74 -43.28
CA LYS A 6 29.83 -18.98 -42.17
C LYS A 6 29.21 -17.58 -42.01
N ASP A 7 28.94 -16.86 -43.11
CA ASP A 7 28.34 -15.52 -43.08
C ASP A 7 26.87 -15.57 -42.63
N TRP A 8 26.14 -16.62 -43.01
CA TRP A 8 24.77 -16.85 -42.56
C TRP A 8 24.71 -17.15 -41.04
N ILE A 9 25.65 -17.95 -40.53
CA ILE A 9 25.74 -18.25 -39.10
C ILE A 9 26.13 -17.00 -38.31
N SER A 10 27.06 -16.20 -38.81
CA SER A 10 27.46 -14.93 -38.20
C SER A 10 26.31 -13.91 -38.21
N ALA A 11 25.56 -13.79 -39.32
CA ALA A 11 24.38 -12.94 -39.39
C ALA A 11 23.28 -13.40 -38.41
N ALA A 12 23.01 -14.71 -38.34
CA ALA A 12 22.03 -15.27 -37.40
C ALA A 12 22.42 -15.02 -35.93
N ALA A 13 23.71 -15.09 -35.58
CA ALA A 13 24.21 -14.79 -34.24
C ALA A 13 24.04 -13.30 -33.86
N ILE A 14 24.24 -12.38 -34.82
CA ILE A 14 24.02 -10.94 -34.61
C ILE A 14 22.53 -10.64 -34.39
N PHE A 15 21.64 -11.25 -35.17
CA PHE A 15 20.20 -11.09 -34.96
C PHE A 15 19.72 -11.70 -33.64
N ALA A 16 20.20 -12.88 -33.26
CA ALA A 16 19.85 -13.51 -31.99
C ALA A 16 20.30 -12.68 -30.79
N SER A 17 21.51 -12.12 -30.82
CA SER A 17 22.01 -11.25 -29.75
C SER A 17 21.25 -9.92 -29.67
N ALA A 18 20.84 -9.34 -30.79
CA ALA A 18 19.99 -8.14 -30.83
C ALA A 18 18.58 -8.39 -30.25
N ILE A 19 18.01 -9.57 -30.50
CA ILE A 19 16.71 -9.98 -29.93
C ILE A 19 16.82 -10.15 -28.41
N VAL A 20 17.89 -10.78 -27.91
CA VAL A 20 18.09 -10.96 -26.46
C VAL A 20 18.29 -9.60 -25.76
N ALA A 21 19.07 -8.69 -26.35
CA ALA A 21 19.29 -7.36 -25.80
C ALA A 21 17.99 -6.52 -25.75
N SER A 22 17.18 -6.54 -26.81
CA SER A 22 15.91 -5.82 -26.86
C SER A 22 14.87 -6.38 -25.88
N VAL A 23 14.77 -7.71 -25.73
CA VAL A 23 13.92 -8.33 -24.70
C VAL A 23 14.40 -7.94 -23.29
N GLY A 24 15.71 -7.93 -23.05
CA GLY A 24 16.30 -7.49 -21.79
C GLY A 24 15.96 -6.04 -21.44
N TRP A 25 16.01 -5.13 -22.41
CA TRP A 25 15.62 -3.72 -22.23
C TRP A 25 14.13 -3.55 -21.97
N VAL A 26 13.27 -4.30 -22.67
CA VAL A 26 11.82 -4.25 -22.43
C VAL A 26 11.46 -4.82 -21.05
N MET A 27 12.13 -5.89 -20.61
CA MET A 27 11.95 -6.43 -19.26
C MET A 27 12.47 -5.48 -18.18
N ALA A 28 13.64 -4.86 -18.39
CA ALA A 28 14.19 -3.84 -17.49
C ALA A 28 13.28 -2.62 -17.39
N ALA A 29 12.84 -2.06 -18.53
CA ALA A 29 11.90 -0.93 -18.56
C ALA A 29 10.55 -1.27 -17.92
N ARG A 30 10.06 -2.51 -18.09
CA ARG A 30 8.86 -2.98 -17.37
C ARG A 30 9.11 -3.10 -15.87
N LYS A 31 10.28 -3.55 -15.44
CA LYS A 31 10.65 -3.67 -14.03
C LYS A 31 10.79 -2.29 -13.38
N ASP A 32 11.44 -1.33 -14.03
CA ASP A 32 11.58 0.04 -13.56
C ASP A 32 10.23 0.75 -13.49
N ARG A 33 9.39 0.59 -14.52
CA ARG A 33 8.01 1.13 -14.49
C ARG A 33 7.19 0.52 -13.36
N LYS A 34 7.28 -0.79 -13.15
CA LYS A 34 6.60 -1.45 -12.02
C LYS A 34 7.15 -0.98 -10.68
N HIS A 35 8.46 -0.80 -10.55
CA HIS A 35 9.09 -0.33 -9.33
C HIS A 35 8.69 1.11 -9.00
N HIS A 36 8.68 2.02 -9.98
CA HIS A 36 8.19 3.38 -9.78
C HIS A 36 6.71 3.44 -9.42
N ILE A 37 5.86 2.61 -10.05
CA ILE A 37 4.43 2.53 -9.69
C ILE A 37 4.26 1.98 -8.27
N PHE A 38 5.04 0.96 -7.90
CA PHE A 38 5.03 0.40 -6.55
C PHE A 38 5.49 1.42 -5.52
N GLN A 39 6.58 2.15 -5.77
CA GLN A 39 7.10 3.18 -4.89
C GLN A 39 6.08 4.31 -4.68
N LYS A 40 5.44 4.81 -5.75
CA LYS A 40 4.37 5.82 -5.64
C LYS A 40 3.14 5.30 -4.91
N ARG A 41 2.81 4.02 -5.07
CA ARG A 41 1.72 3.40 -4.32
C ARG A 41 2.06 3.30 -2.84
N LEU A 42 3.27 2.86 -2.50
CA LEU A 42 3.76 2.73 -1.14
C LEU A 42 3.82 4.10 -0.44
N GLU A 43 4.30 5.13 -1.13
CA GLU A 43 4.33 6.50 -0.60
C GLU A 43 2.92 7.00 -0.23
N ARG A 44 1.93 6.76 -1.11
CA ARG A 44 0.52 7.09 -0.81
C ARG A 44 -0.07 6.24 0.33
N ARG A 45 0.30 4.96 0.41
CA ARG A 45 -0.10 4.08 1.52
C ARG A 45 0.50 4.55 2.84
N LEU A 46 1.76 4.94 2.86
CA LEU A 46 2.41 5.52 4.04
C LEU A 46 1.75 6.83 4.47
N SER A 47 1.42 7.72 3.53
CA SER A 47 0.67 8.94 3.84
C SER A 47 -0.70 8.64 4.45
N MET A 48 -1.42 7.63 3.94
CA MET A 48 -2.68 7.19 4.55
C MET A 48 -2.48 6.66 5.96
N LEU A 49 -1.45 5.84 6.20
CA LEU A 49 -1.18 5.30 7.53
C LEU A 49 -0.84 6.40 8.53
N ASP A 50 -0.05 7.40 8.13
CA ASP A 50 0.24 8.56 8.95
C ASP A 50 -1.03 9.33 9.33
N ASP A 51 -1.92 9.59 8.36
CA ASP A 51 -3.21 10.23 8.63
C ASP A 51 -4.06 9.41 9.62
N VAL A 52 -4.12 8.08 9.45
CA VAL A 52 -4.85 7.19 10.36
C VAL A 52 -4.24 7.19 11.76
N ILE A 53 -2.92 7.18 11.90
CA ILE A 53 -2.23 7.23 13.19
C ILE A 53 -2.57 8.55 13.89
N GLN A 54 -2.51 9.68 13.18
CA GLN A 54 -2.84 10.99 13.73
C GLN A 54 -4.28 11.08 14.22
N ALA A 55 -5.21 10.34 13.59
CA ALA A 55 -6.61 10.28 14.02
C ALA A 55 -6.84 9.29 15.18
N VAL A 56 -6.17 8.14 15.18
CA VAL A 56 -6.40 7.03 16.13
C VAL A 56 -5.66 7.23 17.46
N VAL A 57 -4.42 7.73 17.44
CA VAL A 57 -3.60 7.89 18.65
C VAL A 57 -4.27 8.78 19.71
N PRO A 58 -4.88 9.94 19.36
CA PRO A 58 -5.64 10.73 20.32
C PRO A 58 -6.83 9.96 20.92
N LEU A 59 -7.55 9.17 20.12
CA LEU A 59 -8.69 8.37 20.59
C LEU A 59 -8.28 7.31 21.62
N MET A 60 -7.06 6.79 21.53
CA MET A 60 -6.56 5.77 22.46
C MET A 60 -5.97 6.35 23.75
N ASN A 61 -5.32 7.50 23.65
CA ASN A 61 -4.50 8.05 24.75
C ASN A 61 -5.22 9.11 25.59
N TYR A 62 -6.27 9.74 25.05
CA TYR A 62 -6.97 10.83 25.71
C TYR A 62 -8.26 10.35 26.38
N ARG A 63 -8.50 10.84 27.61
CA ARG A 63 -9.77 10.57 28.32
C ARG A 63 -10.96 11.28 27.68
N VAL A 64 -10.69 12.44 27.07
CA VAL A 64 -11.68 13.26 26.37
C VAL A 64 -11.05 13.74 25.04
N PRO A 65 -11.01 12.87 24.02
CA PRO A 65 -10.21 13.10 22.81
C PRO A 65 -10.56 14.39 22.07
N PHE A 66 -11.85 14.70 21.96
CA PHE A 66 -12.34 15.88 21.25
C PHE A 66 -12.14 17.21 22.01
N GLU A 67 -11.92 17.17 23.32
CA GLU A 67 -11.60 18.37 24.10
C GLU A 67 -10.09 18.63 24.15
N GLN A 68 -9.30 17.56 24.19
CA GLN A 68 -7.84 17.61 24.28
C GLN A 68 -7.17 17.84 22.92
N ASP A 69 -7.80 17.40 21.83
CA ASP A 69 -7.36 17.63 20.46
C ASP A 69 -8.51 18.23 19.64
N LYS A 70 -8.49 19.57 19.52
CA LYS A 70 -9.53 20.33 18.80
C LYS A 70 -9.55 20.03 17.30
N ASP A 71 -8.43 19.56 16.76
CA ASP A 71 -8.27 19.26 15.33
C ASP A 71 -8.60 17.78 15.03
N LEU A 72 -8.99 17.01 16.04
CA LEU A 72 -9.34 15.59 15.90
C LEU A 72 -10.44 15.32 14.85
N PRO A 73 -11.52 16.11 14.75
CA PRO A 73 -12.51 15.92 13.69
C PRO A 73 -11.92 16.07 12.28
N GLU A 74 -11.01 17.04 12.09
CA GLU A 74 -10.35 17.26 10.81
C GLU A 74 -9.38 16.10 10.49
N LYS A 75 -8.63 15.63 11.48
CA LYS A 75 -7.75 14.45 11.36
C LYS A 75 -8.54 13.19 10.99
N LEU A 76 -9.69 12.97 11.63
CA LEU A 76 -10.59 11.85 11.32
C LEU A 76 -11.15 11.94 9.89
N ALA A 77 -11.55 13.13 9.45
CA ALA A 77 -12.03 13.37 8.10
C ALA A 77 -10.94 13.16 7.04
N LYS A 78 -9.74 13.67 7.28
CA LYS A 78 -8.57 13.47 6.42
C LYS A 78 -8.19 12.00 6.30
N ALA A 79 -8.15 11.29 7.43
CA ALA A 79 -7.90 9.86 7.47
C ALA A 79 -9.01 9.06 6.79
N ARG A 80 -10.28 9.45 6.91
CA ARG A 80 -11.38 8.83 6.15
C ARG A 80 -11.16 8.93 4.64
N LEU A 81 -10.82 10.13 4.16
CA LEU A 81 -10.53 10.36 2.74
C LEU A 81 -9.32 9.55 2.26
N SER A 82 -8.22 9.56 3.01
CA SER A 82 -7.02 8.82 2.62
C SER A 82 -7.26 7.31 2.62
N VAL A 83 -8.01 6.76 3.58
CA VAL A 83 -8.41 5.35 3.61
C VAL A 83 -9.34 5.00 2.45
N GLN A 84 -10.27 5.87 2.09
CA GLN A 84 -11.12 5.66 0.91
C GLN A 84 -10.35 5.70 -0.42
N LEU A 85 -9.24 6.45 -0.49
CA LEU A 85 -8.42 6.53 -1.70
C LEU A 85 -7.40 5.39 -1.80
N TYR A 86 -6.72 5.08 -0.69
CA TYR A 86 -5.54 4.21 -0.67
C TYR A 86 -5.69 2.97 0.21
N GLY A 87 -6.75 2.89 1.01
CA GLY A 87 -7.05 1.74 1.85
C GLY A 87 -7.50 0.52 1.06
N TYR A 88 -7.25 -0.67 1.60
CA TYR A 88 -7.89 -1.90 1.14
C TYR A 88 -9.37 -1.94 1.55
N MET A 89 -10.17 -2.77 0.89
CA MET A 89 -11.60 -2.87 1.19
C MET A 89 -11.87 -3.19 2.67
N ALA A 90 -11.11 -4.13 3.26
CA ALA A 90 -11.25 -4.46 4.68
C ALA A 90 -10.88 -3.28 5.60
N GLU A 91 -9.88 -2.47 5.25
CA GLU A 91 -9.50 -1.28 6.03
C GLU A 91 -10.58 -0.21 5.94
N ARG A 92 -11.12 0.03 4.73
CA ARG A 92 -12.22 0.97 4.51
C ARG A 92 -13.45 0.61 5.33
N THR A 93 -13.90 -0.64 5.26
CA THR A 93 -15.07 -1.10 5.99
C THR A 93 -14.89 -0.93 7.50
N ARG A 94 -13.72 -1.26 8.05
CA ARG A 94 -13.47 -1.14 9.49
C ARG A 94 -13.27 0.31 9.94
N TYR A 95 -12.63 1.12 9.11
CA TYR A 95 -12.49 2.54 9.40
C TYR A 95 -13.85 3.24 9.38
N GLU A 96 -14.73 2.88 8.46
CA GLU A 96 -16.09 3.40 8.41
C GLU A 96 -16.89 2.98 9.66
N ALA A 97 -16.79 1.71 10.08
CA ALA A 97 -17.40 1.25 11.33
C ALA A 97 -16.88 2.00 12.57
N LEU A 98 -15.60 2.39 12.58
CA LEU A 98 -15.04 3.25 13.62
C LEU A 98 -15.69 4.64 13.60
N VAL A 99 -15.83 5.25 12.42
CA VAL A 99 -16.46 6.57 12.27
C VAL A 99 -17.93 6.52 12.69
N GLU A 100 -18.68 5.50 12.28
CA GLU A 100 -20.09 5.30 12.70
C GLU A 100 -20.22 5.13 14.22
N ALA A 101 -19.29 4.40 14.86
CA ALA A 101 -19.26 4.24 16.32
C ALA A 101 -18.97 5.57 17.04
N LEU A 102 -18.10 6.41 16.47
CA LEU A 102 -17.82 7.76 16.98
C LEU A 102 -19.03 8.70 16.80
N GLU A 103 -19.68 8.68 15.64
CA GLU A 103 -20.86 9.50 15.34
C GLU A 103 -22.06 9.13 16.23
N SER A 104 -22.18 7.85 16.60
CA SER A 104 -23.21 7.36 17.52
C SER A 104 -22.86 7.54 19.01
N ALA A 105 -21.68 8.11 19.32
CA ALA A 105 -21.17 8.28 20.68
C ALA A 105 -21.11 6.97 21.50
N ASP A 106 -20.97 5.83 20.82
CA ASP A 106 -20.90 4.50 21.42
C ASP A 106 -19.44 4.14 21.71
N TRP A 107 -18.97 4.52 22.91
CA TRP A 107 -17.58 4.30 23.32
C TRP A 107 -17.16 2.82 23.39
N PRO A 108 -18.00 1.88 23.89
CA PRO A 108 -17.69 0.46 23.78
C PRO A 108 -17.45 0.01 22.34
N LYS A 109 -18.35 0.35 21.40
CA LYS A 109 -18.18 -0.01 19.99
C LYS A 109 -16.98 0.68 19.34
N THR A 110 -16.70 1.92 19.72
CA THR A 110 -15.51 2.66 19.23
C THR A 110 -14.23 1.92 19.61
N LYS A 111 -14.16 1.44 20.87
CA LYS A 111 -13.02 0.66 21.35
C LYS A 111 -12.88 -0.67 20.63
N ASP A 112 -13.99 -1.37 20.40
CA ASP A 112 -13.98 -2.63 19.65
C ASP A 112 -13.54 -2.41 18.20
N ALA A 113 -14.08 -1.39 17.53
CA ALA A 113 -13.71 -1.02 16.17
C ALA A 113 -12.22 -0.65 16.05
N LEU A 114 -11.67 0.06 17.04
CA LEU A 114 -10.23 0.37 17.13
C LEU A 114 -9.39 -0.90 17.26
N ASN A 115 -9.78 -1.80 18.15
CA ASN A 115 -9.08 -3.07 18.38
C ASN A 115 -9.12 -4.00 17.15
N GLU A 116 -10.14 -3.88 16.31
CA GLU A 116 -10.24 -4.63 15.05
C GLU A 116 -9.49 -3.98 13.88
N LEU A 117 -9.48 -2.64 13.83
CA LEU A 117 -8.84 -1.89 12.74
C LEU A 117 -7.32 -2.06 12.75
N VAL A 118 -6.68 -1.96 13.92
CA VAL A 118 -5.22 -2.00 14.06
C VAL A 118 -4.62 -3.33 13.54
N PRO A 119 -5.14 -4.52 13.89
CA PRO A 119 -4.67 -5.80 13.35
C PRO A 119 -4.80 -5.90 11.83
N ILE A 120 -5.89 -5.38 11.25
CA ILE A 120 -6.13 -5.45 9.80
C ILE A 120 -5.13 -4.59 9.05
N ILE A 121 -4.91 -3.35 9.50
CA ILE A 121 -3.90 -2.46 8.93
C ILE A 121 -2.51 -3.10 9.01
N ARG A 122 -2.16 -3.65 10.20
CA ARG A 122 -0.87 -4.32 10.40
C ARG A 122 -0.68 -5.53 9.49
N ARG A 123 -1.71 -6.37 9.33
CA ARG A 123 -1.67 -7.55 8.46
C ARG A 123 -1.45 -7.13 7.01
N ASN A 124 -2.26 -6.21 6.50
CA ASN A 124 -2.17 -5.79 5.11
C ASN A 124 -0.84 -5.10 4.81
N LEU A 125 -0.30 -4.30 5.75
CA LEU A 125 1.02 -3.70 5.60
C LEU A 125 2.14 -4.75 5.51
N ARG A 126 2.05 -5.82 6.33
CA ARG A 126 3.01 -6.93 6.25
C ARG A 126 2.95 -7.66 4.91
N GLU A 127 1.74 -7.95 4.44
CA GLU A 127 1.51 -8.55 3.11
C GLU A 127 2.07 -7.65 1.99
N GLU A 128 1.87 -6.33 2.07
CA GLU A 128 2.44 -5.37 1.12
C GLU A 128 3.98 -5.34 1.12
N MET A 129 4.58 -5.55 2.29
CA MET A 129 6.03 -5.63 2.46
C MET A 129 6.61 -7.01 2.12
N GLY A 130 5.75 -7.99 1.76
CA GLY A 130 6.17 -9.34 1.40
C GLY A 130 6.45 -10.27 2.58
N TYR A 131 6.03 -9.90 3.79
CA TYR A 131 6.12 -10.76 4.98
C TYR A 131 4.81 -11.55 5.14
N SER A 132 4.85 -12.86 4.92
CA SER A 132 3.73 -13.77 5.18
C SER A 132 3.72 -14.17 6.66
N TYR A 133 2.54 -14.38 7.25
CA TYR A 133 2.42 -14.82 8.65
C TYR A 133 3.06 -16.20 8.91
N SER A 134 3.38 -16.96 7.86
CA SER A 134 4.07 -18.25 7.88
C SER A 134 5.54 -18.20 8.31
N ASP A 135 6.15 -17.02 8.36
CA ASP A 135 7.61 -16.91 8.55
C ASP A 135 8.03 -16.81 10.03
N PHE A 136 7.07 -16.91 10.96
CA PHE A 136 7.30 -16.72 12.40
C PHE A 136 6.52 -17.67 13.32
N GLU A 137 6.06 -18.83 12.81
CA GLU A 137 5.60 -19.95 13.64
C GLU A 137 6.72 -20.99 13.85
#